data_AF-A0A0Q5QVK1-F1
#
_entry.id   AF-A0A0Q5QVK1-F1
#
_cell.length_a   1.000
_cell.length_b   1.000
_cell.length_c   1.000
_cell.angle_alpha   90.00
_cell.angle_beta   90.00
_cell.angle_gamma   90.00
#
_symmetry.space_group_name_H-M   'P 1'
#
loop_
_entity.id
_entity.type
_entity.pdbx_description
1 polymer ?
#
loop_
_entity_poly.entity_id
_entity_poly.type
_entity_poly.pdbx_seq_one_letter_code
_entity_poly.pdbx_strand_id
1 'polypeptide(L)'
;MLIVYLFNALLASCAVYAFVRGGAPERVVAVAFVASAAASYAAIPAHGRFHGLEWGLLLIDAGLLVVLVAVALWANRFWPIWIASFQLFALLVHVAKAYQQDVLPIIYFAAISRIAYPMLALLVIGTARHFHRVRLYGVDPDWSSRAL
;
A
#
# COMPACT_ATOMS: atom_id res chain seq x y z
N MET A 1 -4.23 12.76 16.60
CA MET A 1 -3.15 11.87 17.09
C MET A 1 -3.60 10.42 17.20
N LEU A 2 -4.73 10.11 17.84
CA LEU A 2 -5.26 8.73 17.96
C LEU A 2 -5.30 7.95 16.64
N ILE A 3 -5.84 8.54 15.56
CA ILE A 3 -5.97 7.87 14.26
C ILE A 3 -4.62 7.41 13.69
N VAL A 4 -3.55 8.19 13.89
CA VAL A 4 -2.20 7.84 13.41
C VAL A 4 -1.65 6.63 14.16
N TYR A 5 -1.81 6.60 15.49
CA TYR A 5 -1.40 5.45 16.29
C TYR A 5 -2.19 4.19 15.93
N LEU A 6 -3.50 4.31 15.72
CA LEU A 6 -4.35 3.19 15.28
C LEU A 6 -3.90 2.67 13.91
N PHE A 7 -3.62 3.55 12.96
CA PHE A 7 -3.11 3.17 11.64
C PHE A 7 -1.77 2.42 11.76
N ASN A 8 -0.82 2.93 12.53
CA ASN A 8 0.48 2.28 12.71
C ASN A 8 0.36 0.90 13.36
N ALA A 9 -0.50 0.76 14.38
CA ALA A 9 -0.77 -0.51 15.03
C ALA A 9 -1.39 -1.51 14.05
N LEU A 10 -2.33 -1.05 13.22
CA LEU A 10 -2.95 -1.86 12.17
C LEU A 10 -1.91 -2.30 11.12
N LEU A 11 -1.12 -1.36 10.58
CA LEU A 11 -0.05 -1.64 9.62
C LEU A 11 0.94 -2.66 10.17
N ALA A 12 1.42 -2.47 11.41
CA ALA A 12 2.34 -3.40 12.06
C ALA A 12 1.72 -4.79 12.20
N SER A 13 0.46 -4.88 12.62
CA SER A 13 -0.26 -6.14 12.78
C SER A 13 -0.44 -6.86 11.43
N CYS A 14 -0.84 -6.14 10.38
CA CYS A 14 -0.96 -6.67 9.03
C CYS A 14 0.39 -7.15 8.48
N ALA A 15 1.46 -6.38 8.71
CA ALA A 15 2.81 -6.75 8.28
C ALA A 15 3.28 -8.03 9.00
N VAL A 16 3.19 -8.08 10.33
CA VAL A 16 3.52 -9.29 11.11
C VAL A 16 2.71 -10.50 10.62
N TYR A 17 1.42 -10.33 10.37
CA TYR A 17 0.59 -11.40 9.83
C TYR A 17 1.07 -11.89 8.46
N ALA A 18 1.39 -10.99 7.53
CA ALA A 18 1.95 -11.30 6.23
C ALA A 18 3.33 -11.99 6.33
N PHE A 19 4.17 -11.60 7.28
CA PHE A 19 5.47 -12.26 7.50
C PHE A 19 5.32 -13.68 8.05
N VAL A 20 4.43 -13.87 9.02
CA VAL A 20 4.25 -15.16 9.70
C VAL A 20 3.47 -16.15 8.83
N ARG A 21 2.48 -15.68 8.06
CA ARG A 21 1.50 -16.52 7.35
C ARG A 21 1.48 -16.36 5.83
N GLY A 22 2.13 -15.33 5.29
CA GLY A 22 2.14 -15.01 3.86
C GLY A 22 3.31 -15.63 3.11
N GLY A 23 3.16 -15.68 1.78
CA GLY A 23 4.20 -16.08 0.85
C GLY A 23 5.07 -14.90 0.45
N ALA A 24 5.96 -15.10 -0.54
CA ALA A 24 6.83 -14.02 -1.01
C ALA A 24 6.06 -12.76 -1.46
N PRO A 25 4.95 -12.83 -2.23
CA PRO A 25 4.22 -11.64 -2.65
C PRO A 25 3.62 -10.86 -1.48
N GLU A 26 3.01 -11.53 -0.50
CA GLU A 26 2.47 -10.87 0.71
C GLU A 26 3.57 -10.15 1.50
N ARG A 27 4.73 -10.79 1.66
CA ARG A 27 5.87 -10.22 2.38
C ARG A 27 6.44 -8.99 1.68
N VAL A 28 6.59 -9.04 0.35
CA VAL A 28 7.05 -7.89 -0.44
C VAL A 28 6.09 -6.72 -0.30
N VAL A 29 4.77 -6.96 -0.40
CA VAL A 29 3.76 -5.90 -0.21
C VAL A 29 3.79 -5.33 1.21
N ALA A 30 3.93 -6.19 2.23
CA ALA A 30 4.06 -5.74 3.62
C ALA A 30 5.30 -4.85 3.84
N VAL A 31 6.46 -5.25 3.30
CA VAL A 31 7.68 -4.42 3.35
C VAL A 31 7.45 -3.10 2.63
N ALA A 32 6.86 -3.11 1.44
CA ALA A 32 6.59 -1.91 0.66
C ALA A 32 5.69 -0.92 1.41
N PHE A 33 4.65 -1.41 2.09
CA PHE A 33 3.79 -0.56 2.93
C PHE A 33 4.52 0.02 4.14
N VAL A 34 5.30 -0.78 4.86
CA VAL A 34 6.08 -0.30 6.01
C VAL A 34 7.13 0.72 5.57
N ALA A 35 7.84 0.46 4.48
CA ALA A 35 8.84 1.35 3.92
C ALA A 35 8.22 2.67 3.45
N SER A 36 7.08 2.60 2.74
CA SER A 36 6.34 3.80 2.29
C SER A 36 5.84 4.64 3.48
N ALA A 37 5.31 4.00 4.52
CA ALA A 37 4.87 4.70 5.74
C ALA A 37 6.06 5.38 6.45
N ALA A 38 7.19 4.68 6.61
CA ALA A 38 8.40 5.24 7.21
C ALA A 38 8.97 6.41 6.39
N ALA A 39 9.03 6.27 5.06
CA ALA A 39 9.46 7.34 4.17
C ALA A 39 8.53 8.56 4.25
N SER A 40 7.22 8.33 4.38
CA SER A 40 6.23 9.40 4.53
C SER A 40 6.43 10.18 5.83
N TYR A 41 6.78 9.51 6.94
CA TYR A 41 7.13 10.22 8.19
C TYR A 41 8.38 11.08 8.05
N ALA A 42 9.38 10.61 7.29
CA ALA A 42 10.61 11.37 7.04
C ALA A 42 10.40 12.54 6.07
N ALA A 43 9.47 12.39 5.12
CA ALA A 43 9.21 13.38 4.06
C ALA A 43 8.32 14.56 4.51
N ILE A 44 7.59 14.46 5.62
CA ILE A 44 6.65 15.50 6.06
C ILE A 44 7.30 16.46 7.08
N PRO A 45 7.53 17.74 6.76
CA PRO A 45 8.07 18.73 7.70
C PRO A 45 7.09 19.11 8.82
N ALA A 46 7.63 19.67 9.91
CA ALA A 46 6.85 20.01 11.12
C ALA A 46 5.88 21.19 10.97
N HIS A 47 6.03 22.07 9.96
CA HIS A 47 5.26 23.31 9.84
C HIS A 47 4.72 23.54 8.41
N GLY A 48 3.41 23.80 8.28
CA GLY A 48 2.71 24.13 7.02
C GLY A 48 2.47 22.92 6.11
N ARG A 49 1.30 22.27 6.19
CA ARG A 49 1.02 20.97 5.54
C ARG A 49 -0.13 21.06 4.54
N PHE A 50 -0.07 20.32 3.44
CA PHE A 50 -1.18 20.06 2.52
C PHE A 50 -1.80 21.31 1.86
N HIS A 51 -1.14 22.47 1.96
CA HIS A 51 -1.55 23.71 1.31
C HIS A 51 -1.20 23.69 -0.19
N GLY A 52 -0.10 23.03 -0.56
CA GLY A 52 0.33 22.79 -1.94
C GLY A 52 0.48 21.30 -2.26
N LEU A 53 1.11 20.99 -3.39
CA LEU A 53 1.46 19.61 -3.76
C LEU A 53 2.63 19.12 -2.92
N GLU A 54 2.46 17.97 -2.28
CA GLU A 54 3.49 17.33 -1.45
C GLU A 54 4.37 16.42 -2.33
N TRP A 55 5.37 17.00 -3.00
CA TRP A 55 6.25 16.27 -3.93
C TRP A 55 6.92 15.03 -3.31
N GLY A 56 7.30 15.10 -2.03
CA GLY A 56 7.85 13.95 -1.30
C GLY A 56 6.86 12.78 -1.23
N LEU A 57 5.60 13.06 -0.89
CA LEU A 57 4.55 12.04 -0.83
C LEU A 57 4.20 11.50 -2.22
N LEU A 58 4.15 12.37 -3.25
CA LEU A 58 3.96 11.95 -4.64
C LEU A 58 5.02 10.92 -5.06
N LEU A 59 6.31 11.21 -4.81
CA LEU A 59 7.41 10.32 -5.20
C LEU A 59 7.37 8.98 -4.45
N ILE A 60 7.03 9.02 -3.16
CA ILE A 60 6.83 7.80 -2.36
C ILE A 60 5.67 6.97 -2.91
N ASP A 61 4.54 7.60 -3.21
CA ASP A 61 3.36 6.92 -3.75
C ASP A 61 3.59 6.35 -5.14
N ALA A 62 4.36 7.05 -5.98
CA ALA A 62 4.77 6.56 -7.30
C ALA A 62 5.72 5.36 -7.18
N GLY A 63 6.70 5.41 -6.29
CA GLY A 63 7.61 4.28 -6.01
C GLY A 63 6.85 3.06 -5.48
N LEU A 64 5.91 3.27 -4.54
CA LEU A 64 5.04 2.21 -4.05
C LEU A 64 4.19 1.62 -5.18
N LEU A 65 3.63 2.45 -6.07
CA LEU A 65 2.86 1.97 -7.22
C LEU A 65 3.69 1.06 -8.12
N VAL A 66 4.95 1.42 -8.43
CA VAL A 66 5.85 0.60 -9.25
C VAL A 66 6.04 -0.79 -8.62
N VAL A 67 6.30 -0.85 -7.31
CA VAL A 67 6.45 -2.12 -6.58
C VAL A 67 5.15 -2.93 -6.63
N LEU A 68 4.00 -2.31 -6.41
CA LEU A 68 2.71 -3.00 -6.41
C LEU A 68 2.32 -3.51 -7.79
N VAL A 69 2.61 -2.76 -8.85
CA VAL A 69 2.41 -3.20 -10.24
C VAL A 69 3.32 -4.38 -10.56
N ALA A 70 4.60 -4.32 -10.19
CA ALA A 70 5.53 -5.43 -10.32
C ALA A 70 4.98 -6.71 -9.65
N VAL A 71 4.53 -6.60 -8.40
CA VAL A 71 3.91 -7.73 -7.69
C VAL A 71 2.64 -8.21 -8.41
N ALA A 72 1.78 -7.30 -8.88
CA ALA A 72 0.56 -7.67 -9.60
C ALA A 72 0.81 -8.39 -10.92
N LEU A 73 1.91 -8.09 -11.61
CA LEU A 73 2.28 -8.72 -12.87
C LEU A 73 2.88 -10.12 -12.69
N TRP A 74 3.62 -10.33 -11.60
CA TRP A 74 4.37 -11.58 -11.40
C TRP A 74 3.78 -12.52 -10.36
N ALA A 75 3.00 -12.05 -9.40
CA ALA A 75 2.42 -12.93 -8.37
C ALA A 75 1.40 -13.88 -8.99
N ASN A 76 1.37 -15.14 -8.54
CA ASN A 76 0.35 -16.11 -8.94
C ASN A 76 -0.97 -15.90 -8.16
N ARG A 77 -1.39 -14.63 -8.04
CA ARG A 77 -2.45 -14.18 -7.14
C ARG A 77 -3.17 -13.01 -7.80
N PHE A 78 -4.50 -13.02 -7.77
CA PHE A 78 -5.29 -11.93 -8.35
C PHE A 78 -5.38 -10.70 -7.44
N TRP A 79 -5.28 -10.86 -6.12
CA TRP A 79 -5.51 -9.76 -5.17
C TRP A 79 -4.56 -8.54 -5.31
N PRO A 80 -3.28 -8.67 -5.71
CA PRO A 80 -2.39 -7.51 -5.80
C PRO A 80 -2.80 -6.48 -6.85
N ILE A 81 -3.53 -6.86 -7.91
CA ILE A 81 -4.02 -5.89 -8.91
C ILE A 81 -4.94 -4.85 -8.28
N TRP A 82 -5.77 -5.25 -7.32
CA TRP A 82 -6.66 -4.34 -6.60
C TRP A 82 -5.87 -3.34 -5.77
N ILE A 83 -4.80 -3.78 -5.10
CA ILE A 83 -3.94 -2.89 -4.34
C ILE A 83 -3.24 -1.89 -5.26
N ALA A 84 -2.71 -2.33 -6.40
CA ALA A 84 -2.11 -1.45 -7.39
C ALA A 84 -3.12 -0.40 -7.90
N SER A 85 -4.37 -0.78 -8.16
CA SER A 85 -5.43 0.14 -8.55
C SER A 85 -5.74 1.19 -7.48
N PHE A 86 -5.81 0.80 -6.21
CA PHE A 86 -5.99 1.74 -5.10
C PHE A 86 -4.81 2.71 -5.00
N GLN A 87 -3.58 2.22 -5.13
CA GLN A 87 -2.41 3.09 -5.12
C GLN A 87 -2.38 4.04 -6.32
N LEU A 88 -2.80 3.59 -7.51
CA LEU A 88 -2.95 4.45 -8.68
C LEU A 88 -3.98 5.55 -8.41
N PHE A 89 -5.09 5.22 -7.75
CA PHE A 89 -6.08 6.20 -7.34
C PHE A 89 -5.50 7.24 -6.36
N ALA A 90 -4.66 6.82 -5.40
CA ALA A 90 -3.93 7.76 -4.54
C ALA A 90 -3.01 8.70 -5.34
N LEU A 91 -2.31 8.18 -6.35
CA LEU A 91 -1.49 8.98 -7.24
C LEU A 91 -2.32 10.00 -8.04
N LEU A 92 -3.51 9.62 -8.50
CA LEU A 92 -4.43 10.52 -9.18
C LEU A 92 -4.95 11.64 -8.28
N VAL A 93 -5.08 11.42 -6.98
CA VAL A 93 -5.43 12.48 -6.01
C VAL A 93 -4.34 13.56 -5.97
N HIS A 94 -3.06 13.19 -6.05
CA HIS A 94 -1.96 14.16 -6.17
C HIS A 94 -2.04 14.95 -7.48
N VAL A 95 -2.32 14.27 -8.59
CA VAL A 95 -2.51 14.92 -9.90
C VAL A 95 -3.67 15.91 -9.85
N ALA A 96 -4.78 15.55 -9.21
CA ALA A 96 -5.92 16.45 -9.02
C ALA A 96 -5.55 17.68 -8.19
N LYS A 97 -4.77 17.53 -7.10
CA LYS A 97 -4.27 18.67 -6.30
C LYS A 97 -3.29 19.55 -7.08
N ALA A 98 -2.47 18.96 -7.95
CA ALA A 98 -1.55 19.69 -8.82
C ALA A 98 -2.30 20.54 -9.85
N TYR A 99 -3.39 20.00 -10.41
CA TYR A 99 -4.25 20.71 -11.37
C TYR A 99 -5.14 21.76 -10.69
N GLN A 100 -5.74 21.44 -9.54
CA GLN A 100 -6.59 22.32 -8.76
C GLN A 100 -5.99 22.58 -7.38
N GLN A 101 -5.25 23.68 -7.28
CA GLN A 101 -4.52 24.03 -6.06
C GLN A 101 -5.44 24.42 -4.90
N ASP A 102 -6.68 24.84 -5.17
CA ASP A 102 -7.64 25.30 -4.16
C ASP A 102 -8.35 24.15 -3.40
N VAL A 103 -8.01 22.89 -3.68
CA VAL A 103 -8.54 21.75 -2.92
C VAL A 103 -8.16 21.90 -1.45
N LEU A 104 -9.18 21.88 -0.58
CA LEU A 104 -9.00 22.03 0.86
C LEU A 104 -7.99 21.01 1.40
N PRO A 105 -7.00 21.44 2.20
CA PRO A 105 -5.95 20.58 2.75
C PRO A 105 -6.49 19.32 3.46
N ILE A 106 -7.62 19.46 4.17
CA ILE A 106 -8.25 18.34 4.88
C ILE A 106 -8.84 17.28 3.93
N ILE A 107 -9.36 17.69 2.77
CA ILE A 107 -9.92 16.78 1.76
C ILE A 107 -8.77 16.04 1.07
N TYR A 108 -7.71 16.77 0.71
CA TYR A 108 -6.52 16.19 0.11
C TYR A 108 -5.86 15.15 1.04
N PHE A 109 -5.61 15.52 2.29
CA PHE A 109 -5.09 14.60 3.31
C PHE A 109 -6.00 13.38 3.54
N ALA A 110 -7.31 13.61 3.65
CA ALA A 110 -8.30 12.56 3.81
C ALA A 110 -8.29 11.55 2.66
N ALA A 111 -8.25 12.04 1.41
CA ALA A 111 -8.30 11.22 0.22
C ALA A 111 -7.06 10.31 0.12
N ILE A 112 -5.85 10.85 0.30
CA ILE A 112 -4.62 10.05 0.22
C ILE A 112 -4.47 9.08 1.41
N SER A 113 -4.82 9.49 2.62
CA SER A 113 -4.60 8.66 3.82
C SER A 113 -5.59 7.51 3.95
N ARG A 114 -6.84 7.68 3.51
CA ARG A 114 -7.89 6.66 3.72
C ARG A 114 -7.82 5.51 2.73
N ILE A 115 -7.16 5.70 1.59
CA ILE A 115 -6.95 4.64 0.59
C ILE A 115 -6.11 3.48 1.16
N ALA A 116 -5.25 3.74 2.15
CA ALA A 116 -4.43 2.70 2.76
C ALA A 116 -5.23 1.62 3.50
N TYR A 117 -6.40 1.94 4.08
CA TYR A 117 -7.19 0.96 4.83
C TYR A 117 -7.72 -0.22 3.99
N PRO A 118 -8.40 0.00 2.84
CA PRO A 118 -8.79 -1.12 1.98
C PRO A 118 -7.59 -1.90 1.43
N MET A 119 -6.43 -1.24 1.20
CA MET A 119 -5.20 -1.92 0.81
C MET A 119 -4.69 -2.87 1.92
N LEU A 120 -4.69 -2.43 3.18
CA LEU A 120 -4.33 -3.29 4.32
C LEU A 120 -5.31 -4.46 4.47
N ALA A 121 -6.61 -4.23 4.28
CA ALA A 121 -7.60 -5.30 4.29
C ALA A 121 -7.32 -6.34 3.17
N LEU A 122 -7.00 -5.89 1.96
CA LEU A 122 -6.66 -6.77 0.84
C LEU A 122 -5.39 -7.60 1.12
N LEU A 123 -4.36 -7.02 1.74
CA LEU A 123 -3.17 -7.76 2.16
C LEU A 123 -3.51 -8.86 3.18
N VAL A 124 -4.34 -8.55 4.18
CA VAL A 124 -4.79 -9.54 5.18
C VAL A 124 -5.58 -10.65 4.51
N ILE A 125 -6.54 -10.31 3.65
CA ILE A 125 -7.35 -11.30 2.93
C ILE A 125 -6.47 -12.16 2.02
N GLY A 126 -5.53 -11.56 1.29
CA GLY A 126 -4.58 -12.27 0.44
C GLY A 126 -3.73 -13.27 1.22
N THR A 127 -3.19 -12.82 2.37
CA THR A 127 -2.43 -13.64 3.31
C THR A 127 -3.26 -14.80 3.89
N ALA A 128 -4.51 -14.54 4.30
CA ALA A 128 -5.39 -15.57 4.82
C ALA A 128 -5.71 -16.65 3.77
N ARG A 129 -5.97 -16.23 2.53
CA ARG A 129 -6.23 -17.14 1.40
C ARG A 129 -4.99 -17.97 1.06
N HIS A 130 -3.80 -17.38 1.09
CA HIS A 130 -2.54 -18.11 0.92
C HIS A 130 -2.39 -19.21 1.97
N PHE A 131 -2.49 -18.82 3.24
CA PHE A 131 -2.30 -19.71 4.36
C PHE A 131 -3.29 -20.88 4.33
N HIS A 132 -4.54 -20.59 3.95
CA HIS A 132 -5.56 -21.61 3.76
C HIS A 132 -5.22 -22.59 2.62
N ARG A 133 -4.77 -22.10 1.46
CA ARG A 133 -4.35 -22.97 0.33
C ARG A 133 -3.16 -23.84 0.69
N VAL A 134 -2.14 -23.28 1.34
CA VAL A 134 -0.98 -24.07 1.81
C VAL A 134 -1.41 -25.15 2.81
N ARG A 135 -2.34 -24.84 3.71
CA ARG A 135 -2.86 -25.83 4.68
C ARG A 135 -3.67 -26.95 4.03
N LEU A 136 -4.45 -26.66 3.00
CA LEU A 136 -5.31 -27.65 2.35
C LEU A 136 -4.57 -28.49 1.30
N TYR A 137 -3.68 -27.87 0.52
CA TYR A 137 -3.08 -28.48 -0.66
C TYR A 137 -1.57 -28.72 -0.51
N GLY A 138 -0.94 -28.26 0.58
CA GLY A 138 0.49 -28.40 0.84
C GLY A 138 1.38 -27.44 0.04
N VAL A 139 0.89 -26.88 -1.06
CA VAL A 139 1.63 -25.95 -1.93
C VAL A 139 0.72 -24.83 -2.44
N ASP A 140 1.27 -23.62 -2.53
CA ASP A 140 0.65 -22.47 -3.20
C ASP A 140 1.78 -21.64 -3.84
N PRO A 141 2.01 -21.74 -5.16
CA PRO A 141 3.12 -21.07 -5.82
C PRO A 141 3.05 -19.55 -5.65
N ASP A 142 4.19 -18.95 -5.31
CA ASP A 142 4.26 -17.52 -5.04
C ASP A 142 4.19 -16.67 -6.32
N TRP A 143 4.99 -17.03 -7.31
CA TRP A 143 5.16 -16.29 -8.55
C TRP A 143 4.69 -17.13 -9.74
N SER A 144 4.15 -16.45 -10.75
CA SER A 144 3.79 -17.08 -12.02
C SER A 144 5.03 -17.60 -12.72
N SER A 145 4.96 -18.83 -13.24
CA SER A 145 6.06 -19.49 -13.94
C SER A 145 6.20 -19.02 -15.39
N ARG A 146 6.00 -17.72 -15.67
CA ARG A 146 6.16 -17.19 -17.03
C ARG A 146 7.62 -17.34 -17.45
N ALA A 147 7.92 -18.46 -18.11
CA ALA A 147 9.04 -18.57 -19.02
C ALA A 147 8.76 -17.54 -20.13
N LEU A 148 9.46 -16.42 -20.08
CA LEU A 148 9.63 -15.56 -21.24
C LEU A 148 10.45 -16.33 -22.28
#